data_AF-A0A166LKD6-F1
#
_entry.id   AF-A0A166LKD6-F1
#
_cell.length_a   1.000
_cell.length_b   1.000
_cell.length_c   1.000
_cell.angle_alpha   90.00
_cell.angle_beta   90.00
_cell.angle_gamma   90.00
#
_symmetry.space_group_name_H-M   'P 1'
#
loop_
_entity.id
_entity.type
_entity.pdbx_description
1 polymer ?
#
loop_
_entity_poly.entity_id
_entity_poly.type
_entity_poly.pdbx_seq_one_letter_code
_entity_poly.pdbx_strand_id
1 'polypeptide(L)'
;MSRLSTGSTDTQSSEDSQNPRQSQSYLSHMVTPGYRRLQRQIIAKRPSMVRLDPRLRVTSKNRDVPTLHFGLAFNKAQIMEFAKRHDLLDPDDKGDSPDDEACRFGTAIFDAQEYFRVHHRIQVFIERPILPEHGYMFALYSNHSRRKLALVKPAEKRVLDIIRAELGLGEQRALWYWDAQHGPRYRSGIPEFDL
;
A
#
# COMPACT_ATOMS: atom_id res chain seq x y z
N MET A 1 25.41 -61.30 -0.76
CA MET A 1 23.95 -61.53 -0.59
C MET A 1 23.59 -61.31 0.87
N SER A 2 22.62 -60.43 1.14
CA SER A 2 21.78 -60.28 2.36
C SER A 2 22.49 -60.09 3.74
N ARG A 3 22.42 -58.88 4.37
CA ARG A 3 21.43 -58.38 5.38
C ARG A 3 21.44 -59.21 6.70
N LEU A 4 21.56 -58.67 7.93
CA LEU A 4 20.86 -57.59 8.66
C LEU A 4 21.77 -57.08 9.80
N SER A 5 22.00 -55.77 10.00
CA SER A 5 21.18 -54.74 10.69
C SER A 5 20.91 -55.01 12.18
N THR A 6 21.65 -54.29 13.02
CA THR A 6 21.46 -54.08 14.47
C THR A 6 20.36 -53.06 14.73
N GLY A 7 19.54 -53.32 15.75
CA GLY A 7 18.55 -52.38 16.26
C GLY A 7 19.16 -51.30 17.15
N SER A 8 18.52 -50.14 17.16
CA SER A 8 18.66 -49.10 18.18
C SER A 8 17.28 -48.55 18.51
N THR A 9 17.08 -48.37 19.81
CA THR A 9 15.89 -47.96 20.54
C THR A 9 15.71 -46.44 20.59
N ASP A 10 14.44 -46.06 20.64
CA ASP A 10 13.80 -44.95 21.38
C ASP A 10 14.28 -43.50 21.23
N THR A 11 13.35 -42.59 20.95
CA THR A 11 12.81 -41.62 21.93
C THR A 11 11.73 -40.74 21.28
N GLN A 12 10.64 -40.52 22.01
CA GLN A 12 9.49 -39.65 21.74
C GLN A 12 9.87 -38.18 21.52
N SER A 13 9.10 -37.45 20.70
CA SER A 13 8.25 -36.31 21.12
C SER A 13 7.96 -35.30 20.00
N SER A 14 6.77 -34.69 20.14
CA SER A 14 6.37 -33.38 19.63
C SER A 14 5.69 -33.34 18.26
N GLU A 15 4.36 -33.38 18.35
CA GLU A 15 3.44 -32.58 17.54
C GLU A 15 4.00 -31.17 17.31
N ASP A 16 3.96 -30.69 16.06
CA ASP A 16 3.50 -29.32 15.83
C ASP A 16 2.99 -29.10 14.40
N SER A 17 1.67 -29.01 14.31
CA SER A 17 0.95 -27.95 13.61
C SER A 17 1.41 -27.59 12.19
N GLN A 18 0.92 -28.35 11.21
CA GLN A 18 0.63 -27.81 9.89
C GLN A 18 -0.38 -26.68 10.02
N ASN A 19 0.08 -25.43 9.88
CA ASN A 19 -0.79 -24.26 9.83
C ASN A 19 -0.78 -23.70 8.40
N PRO A 20 -1.67 -24.15 7.49
CA PRO A 20 -1.78 -23.57 6.17
C PRO A 20 -2.48 -22.21 6.28
N ARG A 21 -1.71 -21.15 5.98
CA ARG A 21 -2.14 -19.96 5.23
C ARG A 21 -3.65 -19.68 5.24
N GLN A 22 -4.18 -19.30 6.40
CA GLN A 22 -5.50 -18.69 6.52
C GLN A 22 -5.31 -17.31 7.15
N SER A 23 -5.25 -16.26 6.33
CA SER A 23 -5.77 -14.92 6.69
C SER A 23 -5.34 -13.86 5.68
N GLN A 24 -5.90 -13.88 4.47
CA GLN A 24 -6.02 -12.65 3.67
C GLN A 24 -7.39 -12.47 3.00
N SER A 25 -8.30 -13.46 3.06
CA SER A 25 -9.62 -13.43 2.39
C SER A 25 -10.79 -12.88 3.24
N TYR A 26 -10.56 -12.39 4.47
CA TYR A 26 -11.66 -12.01 5.39
C TYR A 26 -12.09 -10.53 5.39
N LEU A 27 -11.56 -9.65 4.53
CA LEU A 27 -11.84 -8.21 4.63
C LEU A 27 -12.81 -7.64 3.58
N SER A 28 -13.26 -8.44 2.60
CA SER A 28 -14.18 -7.94 1.57
C SER A 28 -15.66 -8.01 1.99
N HIS A 29 -16.03 -8.96 2.85
CA HIS A 29 -17.41 -9.12 3.30
C HIS A 29 -17.60 -8.64 4.75
N MET A 30 -18.04 -7.38 4.86
CA MET A 30 -18.72 -6.72 5.99
C MET A 30 -18.06 -5.39 6.40
N VAL A 31 -18.06 -4.43 5.49
CA VAL A 31 -18.00 -3.01 5.86
C VAL A 31 -19.34 -2.66 6.53
N THR A 32 -19.45 -2.96 7.84
CA THR A 32 -20.65 -2.68 8.63
C THR A 32 -20.98 -1.17 8.58
N PRO A 33 -22.25 -0.77 8.72
CA PRO A 33 -22.61 0.65 8.80
C PRO A 33 -21.80 1.41 9.87
N GLY A 34 -21.44 0.75 10.97
CA GLY A 34 -20.56 1.29 12.01
C GLY A 34 -19.15 1.57 11.51
N TYR A 35 -18.55 0.64 10.75
CA TYR A 35 -17.24 0.84 10.14
C TYR A 35 -17.24 2.00 9.12
N ARG A 36 -18.28 2.13 8.29
CA ARG A 36 -18.41 3.28 7.36
C ARG A 36 -18.44 4.61 8.10
N ARG A 37 -19.18 4.69 9.21
CA ARG A 37 -19.27 5.89 10.04
C ARG A 37 -17.91 6.23 10.64
N LEU A 38 -17.21 5.24 11.19
CA LEU A 38 -15.87 5.39 11.75
C LEU A 38 -14.88 5.87 10.69
N GLN A 39 -14.89 5.26 9.50
CA GLN A 39 -14.04 5.66 8.39
C GLN A 39 -14.25 7.12 7.98
N ARG A 40 -15.51 7.59 7.92
CA ARG A 40 -15.82 9.01 7.66
C ARG A 40 -15.26 9.93 8.76
N GLN A 41 -15.37 9.53 10.02
CA GLN A 41 -14.80 10.31 11.13
C GLN A 41 -13.28 10.38 11.04
N ILE A 42 -12.61 9.26 10.73
CA ILE A 42 -11.15 9.25 10.51
C ILE A 42 -10.80 10.22 9.37
N ILE A 43 -11.45 10.11 8.22
CA ILE A 43 -11.17 10.97 7.04
C ILE A 43 -11.37 12.46 7.39
N ALA A 44 -12.42 12.78 8.15
CA ALA A 44 -12.68 14.16 8.58
C ALA A 44 -11.58 14.71 9.51
N LYS A 45 -11.05 13.86 10.40
CA LYS A 45 -9.95 14.20 11.32
C LYS A 45 -8.58 14.18 10.66
N ARG A 46 -8.41 13.39 9.61
CA ARG A 46 -7.12 13.11 8.97
C ARG A 46 -7.17 13.43 7.47
N PRO A 47 -7.39 14.71 7.11
CA PRO A 47 -7.44 15.11 5.70
C PRO A 47 -6.06 14.94 5.05
N SER A 48 -6.07 14.77 3.72
CA SER A 48 -4.86 14.88 2.92
C SER A 48 -4.34 16.32 2.92
N MET A 49 -3.02 16.49 2.82
CA MET A 49 -2.37 17.79 3.00
C MET A 49 -1.46 18.14 1.84
N VAL A 50 -1.54 19.37 1.35
CA VAL A 50 -0.59 19.90 0.34
C VAL A 50 0.81 20.04 0.94
N ARG A 51 0.90 20.36 2.23
CA ARG A 51 2.16 20.53 2.96
C ARG A 51 2.11 19.71 4.25
N LEU A 52 3.19 18.98 4.53
CA LEU A 52 3.32 18.24 5.79
C LEU A 52 3.34 19.21 6.98
N ASP A 53 2.40 19.00 7.92
CA ASP A 53 2.35 19.69 9.21
C ASP A 53 3.71 19.55 9.92
N PRO A 54 4.35 20.65 10.39
CA PRO A 54 5.63 20.59 11.08
C PRO A 54 5.68 19.62 12.27
N ARG A 55 4.56 19.41 12.97
CA ARG A 55 4.46 18.50 14.13
C ARG A 55 4.53 17.03 13.74
N LEU A 56 4.22 16.71 12.48
CA LEU A 56 4.29 15.37 11.90
C LEU A 56 5.65 15.08 11.24
N ARG A 57 6.62 15.99 11.36
CA ARG A 57 7.97 15.78 10.84
C ARG A 57 8.77 14.94 11.82
N VAL A 58 9.42 13.92 11.29
CA VAL A 58 10.36 13.11 12.06
C VAL A 58 11.58 13.97 12.41
N THR A 59 11.90 14.01 13.70
CA THR A 59 13.09 14.68 14.23
C THR A 59 13.88 13.72 15.11
N SER A 60 15.10 14.10 15.51
CA SER A 60 15.87 13.30 16.47
C SER A 60 15.17 13.17 17.82
N LYS A 61 14.41 14.20 18.23
CA LYS A 61 13.68 14.25 19.50
C LYS A 61 12.29 13.62 19.44
N ASN A 62 11.68 13.58 18.25
CA ASN A 62 10.35 13.03 18.04
C ASN A 62 10.38 12.11 16.82
N ARG A 63 10.57 10.81 17.09
CA ARG A 63 10.53 9.74 16.08
C ARG A 63 9.21 9.00 16.04
N ASP A 64 8.41 9.13 17.10
CA ASP A 64 7.13 8.44 17.25
C ASP A 64 5.98 9.29 16.71
N VAL A 65 6.13 9.71 15.45
CA VAL A 65 5.08 10.42 14.70
C VAL A 65 4.41 9.45 13.72
N PRO A 66 3.12 9.65 13.40
CA PRO A 66 2.44 8.80 12.43
C PRO A 66 3.16 8.80 11.10
N THR A 67 3.03 7.71 10.36
CA THR A 67 3.50 7.62 9.00
C THR A 67 2.51 8.31 8.06
N LEU A 68 3.05 9.22 7.26
CA LEU A 68 2.35 9.84 6.14
C LEU A 68 3.18 9.67 4.89
N HIS A 69 2.50 9.43 3.78
CA HIS A 69 3.11 9.19 2.47
C HIS A 69 2.83 10.35 1.53
N PHE A 70 3.85 10.78 0.80
CA PHE A 70 3.73 11.81 -0.23
C PHE A 70 3.69 11.17 -1.61
N GLY A 71 2.65 11.43 -2.39
CA GLY A 71 2.52 10.84 -3.72
C GLY A 71 1.18 11.11 -4.39
N LEU A 72 0.82 10.21 -5.31
CA LEU A 72 -0.40 10.28 -6.11
C LEU A 72 -1.27 9.06 -5.85
N ALA A 73 -2.50 9.30 -5.39
CA ALA A 73 -3.49 8.26 -5.21
C ALA A 73 -4.17 7.92 -6.54
N PHE A 74 -4.52 6.65 -6.72
CA PHE A 74 -5.24 6.17 -7.90
C PHE A 74 -6.37 5.21 -7.50
N ASN A 75 -7.34 5.07 -8.41
CA ASN A 75 -8.44 4.13 -8.27
C ASN A 75 -8.20 2.86 -9.12
N LYS A 76 -9.09 1.87 -8.94
CA LYS A 76 -9.00 0.59 -9.66
C LYS A 76 -9.04 0.76 -11.18
N ALA A 77 -9.93 1.61 -11.70
CA ALA A 77 -10.06 1.81 -13.14
C ALA A 77 -8.77 2.36 -13.76
N GLN A 78 -8.14 3.35 -13.11
CA GLN A 78 -6.90 3.97 -13.58
C GLN A 78 -5.74 2.97 -13.69
N ILE A 79 -5.52 2.15 -12.66
CA ILE A 79 -4.41 1.19 -12.72
C ILE A 79 -4.67 0.05 -13.71
N MET A 80 -5.93 -0.39 -13.83
CA MET A 80 -6.30 -1.45 -14.77
C MET A 80 -6.20 -0.95 -16.22
N GLU A 81 -6.57 0.30 -16.49
CA GLU A 81 -6.40 0.92 -17.79
C GLU A 81 -4.91 1.08 -18.14
N PHE A 82 -4.11 1.55 -17.19
CA PHE A 82 -2.65 1.63 -17.34
C PHE A 82 -2.06 0.25 -17.67
N ALA A 83 -2.41 -0.77 -16.88
CA ALA A 83 -1.87 -2.12 -17.05
C ALA A 83 -2.29 -2.72 -18.41
N LYS A 84 -3.52 -2.45 -18.86
CA LYS A 84 -3.98 -2.82 -20.20
C LYS A 84 -3.22 -2.09 -21.31
N ARG A 85 -2.96 -0.79 -21.16
CA ARG A 85 -2.28 0.02 -22.19
C ARG A 85 -0.84 -0.43 -22.45
N HIS A 86 -0.22 -1.03 -21.45
CA HIS A 86 1.16 -1.51 -21.48
C HIS A 86 1.27 -3.04 -21.54
N ASP A 87 0.17 -3.74 -21.85
CA ASP A 87 0.11 -5.20 -21.95
C ASP A 87 0.69 -5.93 -20.73
N LEU A 88 0.47 -5.38 -19.52
CA LEU A 88 0.99 -5.93 -18.26
C LEU A 88 0.09 -7.04 -17.68
N LEU A 89 -1.08 -7.27 -18.25
CA LEU A 89 -2.02 -8.28 -17.80
C LEU A 89 -2.06 -9.43 -18.79
N ASP A 90 -2.17 -10.65 -18.26
CA ASP A 90 -2.45 -11.82 -19.09
C ASP A 90 -3.81 -11.62 -19.82
N PRO A 91 -3.85 -11.68 -21.16
CA PRO A 91 -5.10 -11.54 -21.91
C PRO A 91 -6.09 -12.67 -21.62
N ASP A 92 -5.62 -13.84 -21.18
CA ASP A 92 -6.46 -15.00 -20.84
C ASP A 92 -7.03 -14.92 -19.42
N ASP A 93 -6.44 -14.09 -18.55
CA ASP A 93 -6.98 -13.82 -17.22
C ASP A 93 -8.14 -12.83 -17.30
N LYS A 94 -9.36 -13.37 -17.32
CA LYS A 94 -10.60 -12.58 -17.36
C LYS A 94 -11.08 -12.13 -15.99
N GLY A 95 -10.58 -12.71 -14.90
CA GLY A 95 -11.08 -12.45 -13.55
C GLY A 95 -12.52 -12.96 -13.37
N ASP A 96 -12.75 -14.26 -13.59
CA ASP A 96 -14.10 -14.86 -13.60
C ASP A 96 -14.74 -14.94 -12.19
N SER A 97 -13.94 -14.79 -11.13
CA SER A 97 -14.41 -14.70 -9.74
C SER A 97 -13.94 -13.40 -9.06
N PRO A 98 -14.61 -12.97 -7.96
CA PRO A 98 -14.17 -11.81 -7.19
C PRO A 98 -12.74 -11.94 -6.64
N ASP A 99 -12.32 -13.16 -6.31
CA ASP A 99 -10.96 -13.44 -5.82
C ASP A 99 -9.95 -13.28 -6.97
N ASP A 100 -10.26 -13.79 -8.17
CA ASP A 100 -9.42 -13.61 -9.35
C ASP A 100 -9.31 -12.12 -9.72
N GLU A 101 -10.43 -11.38 -9.66
CA GLU A 101 -10.44 -9.94 -9.92
C GLU A 101 -9.58 -9.16 -8.91
N ALA A 102 -9.54 -9.59 -7.65
CA ALA A 102 -8.68 -9.01 -6.62
C ALA A 102 -7.21 -9.35 -6.85
N CYS A 103 -6.90 -10.60 -7.21
CA CYS A 103 -5.56 -11.04 -7.59
C CYS A 103 -5.05 -10.25 -8.79
N ARG A 104 -5.84 -10.16 -9.86
CA ARG A 104 -5.52 -9.42 -11.09
C ARG A 104 -5.27 -7.94 -10.82
N PHE A 105 -6.07 -7.33 -9.95
CA PHE A 105 -5.84 -5.95 -9.53
C PHE A 105 -4.54 -5.79 -8.71
N GLY A 106 -4.23 -6.74 -7.83
CA GLY A 106 -2.96 -6.78 -7.11
C GLY A 106 -1.77 -6.86 -8.07
N THR A 107 -1.82 -7.78 -9.03
CA THR A 107 -0.83 -7.95 -10.10
C THR A 107 -0.64 -6.64 -10.88
N ALA A 108 -1.72 -6.00 -11.32
CA ALA A 108 -1.68 -4.72 -12.02
C ALA A 108 -0.91 -3.63 -11.24
N ILE A 109 -1.08 -3.58 -9.92
CA ILE A 109 -0.38 -2.60 -9.07
C ILE A 109 1.13 -2.90 -9.00
N PHE A 110 1.51 -4.17 -8.79
CA PHE A 110 2.92 -4.56 -8.71
C PHE A 110 3.64 -4.42 -10.05
N ASP A 111 3.00 -4.81 -11.15
CA ASP A 111 3.58 -4.67 -12.49
C ASP A 111 3.71 -3.20 -12.89
N ALA A 112 2.77 -2.34 -12.48
CA ALA A 112 2.91 -0.91 -12.66
C ALA A 112 4.07 -0.31 -11.86
N GLN A 113 4.26 -0.73 -10.60
CA GLN A 113 5.43 -0.33 -9.82
C GLN A 113 6.73 -0.73 -10.52
N GLU A 114 6.79 -1.97 -11.01
CA GLU A 114 7.94 -2.51 -11.73
C GLU A 114 8.18 -1.77 -13.05
N TYR A 115 7.13 -1.46 -13.80
CA TYR A 115 7.19 -0.67 -15.02
C TYR A 115 7.84 0.70 -14.77
N PHE A 116 7.39 1.44 -13.75
CA PHE A 116 8.01 2.72 -13.39
C PHE A 116 9.49 2.57 -13.04
N ARG A 117 9.85 1.49 -12.34
CA ARG A 117 11.23 1.20 -11.96
C ARG A 117 12.11 0.90 -13.17
N VAL A 118 11.64 0.08 -14.11
CA VAL A 118 12.43 -0.40 -15.24
C VAL A 118 12.45 0.62 -16.39
N HIS A 119 11.30 1.13 -16.79
CA HIS A 119 11.17 1.99 -17.98
C HIS A 119 11.51 3.45 -17.69
N HIS A 120 11.16 3.95 -16.49
CA HIS A 120 11.37 5.36 -16.14
C HIS A 120 12.46 5.57 -15.11
N ARG A 121 13.03 4.50 -14.53
CA ARG A 121 14.00 4.58 -13.42
C ARG A 121 13.44 5.34 -12.21
N ILE A 122 12.13 5.25 -12.01
CA ILE A 122 11.42 5.89 -10.91
C ILE A 122 11.15 4.84 -9.85
N GLN A 123 11.66 5.08 -8.64
CA GLN A 123 11.29 4.29 -7.48
C GLN A 123 10.01 4.85 -6.86
N VAL A 124 8.95 4.04 -6.82
CA VAL A 124 7.70 4.33 -6.10
C VAL A 124 7.42 3.23 -5.09
N PHE A 125 6.64 3.55 -4.07
CA PHE A 125 6.14 2.62 -3.05
C PHE A 125 4.62 2.50 -3.20
N ILE A 126 4.11 1.26 -3.07
CA ILE A 126 2.68 0.99 -3.07
C ILE A 126 2.17 1.17 -1.65
N GLU A 127 1.30 2.14 -1.45
CA GLU A 127 0.77 2.44 -0.12
C GLU A 127 -0.76 2.54 -0.15
N ARG A 128 -1.38 2.32 1.02
CA ARG A 128 -2.83 2.42 1.17
C ARG A 128 -3.18 3.67 1.97
N PRO A 129 -3.62 4.77 1.33
CA PRO A 129 -3.97 5.98 2.04
C PRO A 129 -5.35 5.88 2.68
N ILE A 130 -5.59 6.65 3.75
CA ILE A 130 -6.93 6.87 4.31
C ILE A 130 -7.70 7.83 3.37
N LEU A 131 -8.34 7.28 2.34
CA LEU A 131 -9.14 8.01 1.34
C LEU A 131 -10.47 7.29 1.07
N PRO A 132 -11.57 8.01 0.80
CA PRO A 132 -12.86 7.39 0.53
C PRO A 132 -12.95 6.69 -0.84
N GLU A 133 -12.28 7.23 -1.86
CA GLU A 133 -12.49 6.83 -3.27
C GLU A 133 -11.26 6.19 -3.94
N HIS A 134 -10.11 6.20 -3.26
CA HIS A 134 -8.85 5.72 -3.82
C HIS A 134 -8.33 4.58 -2.97
N GLY A 135 -8.10 3.43 -3.59
CA GLY A 135 -7.68 2.22 -2.87
C GLY A 135 -6.21 2.25 -2.51
N TYR A 136 -5.38 2.83 -3.39
CA TYR A 136 -3.92 2.78 -3.29
C TYR A 136 -3.31 4.09 -3.80
N MET A 137 -2.02 4.26 -3.53
CA MET A 137 -1.22 5.35 -4.05
C MET A 137 0.17 4.85 -4.43
N PHE A 138 0.79 5.55 -5.39
CA PHE A 138 2.23 5.51 -5.57
C PHE A 138 2.86 6.64 -4.77
N ALA A 139 3.51 6.26 -3.67
CA ALA A 139 4.26 7.17 -2.82
C ALA A 139 5.70 7.30 -3.32
N LEU A 140 6.25 8.51 -3.24
CA LEU A 140 7.67 8.76 -3.50
C LEU A 140 8.50 8.56 -2.24
N TYR A 141 7.93 8.88 -1.09
CA TYR A 141 8.54 8.74 0.23
C TYR A 141 7.50 8.96 1.33
N SER A 142 7.85 8.60 2.55
CA SER A 142 7.11 8.92 3.76
C SER A 142 7.76 10.08 4.51
N ASN A 143 7.10 10.63 5.53
CA ASN A 143 7.70 11.60 6.45
C ASN A 143 8.94 11.04 7.18
N HIS A 144 9.03 9.71 7.31
CA HIS A 144 10.19 8.99 7.85
C HIS A 144 11.34 8.81 6.87
N SER A 145 11.05 8.60 5.58
CA SER A 145 12.10 8.41 4.56
C SER A 145 12.43 9.67 3.76
N ARG A 146 11.65 10.75 3.92
CA ARG A 146 11.78 12.02 3.18
C ARG A 146 13.21 12.56 3.14
N ARG A 147 13.93 12.55 4.26
CA ARG A 147 15.31 13.09 4.30
C ARG A 147 16.27 12.36 3.35
N LYS A 148 16.04 11.06 3.14
CA LYS A 148 16.89 10.20 2.31
C LYS A 148 16.43 10.16 0.86
N LEU A 149 15.11 10.17 0.63
CA LEU A 149 14.52 9.88 -0.67
C LEU A 149 13.94 11.09 -1.40
N ALA A 150 13.76 12.23 -0.72
CA ALA A 150 13.21 13.41 -1.38
C ALA A 150 14.14 13.89 -2.50
N LEU A 151 13.56 14.02 -3.68
CA LEU A 151 14.24 14.55 -4.86
C LEU A 151 14.28 16.08 -4.80
N VAL A 152 15.20 16.67 -5.54
CA VAL A 152 15.17 18.12 -5.78
C VAL A 152 13.89 18.49 -6.54
N LYS A 153 13.28 19.65 -6.22
CA LYS A 153 11.95 20.03 -6.74
C LYS A 153 11.74 19.82 -8.24
N PRO A 154 12.69 20.18 -9.14
CA PRO A 154 12.48 19.94 -10.57
C PRO A 154 12.42 18.46 -10.94
N ALA A 155 13.20 17.61 -10.28
CA ALA A 155 13.19 16.16 -10.50
C ALA A 155 11.92 15.53 -9.91
N GLU A 156 11.52 15.94 -8.70
CA GLU A 156 10.26 15.51 -8.09
C GLU A 156 9.06 15.84 -8.98
N LYS A 157 9.00 17.08 -9.51
CA LYS A 157 7.96 17.49 -10.44
C LYS A 157 7.92 16.60 -11.68
N ARG A 158 9.07 16.32 -12.31
CA ARG A 158 9.13 15.44 -13.49
C ARG A 158 8.65 14.02 -13.19
N VAL A 159 9.05 13.46 -12.05
CA VAL A 159 8.59 12.13 -11.61
C VAL A 159 7.07 12.11 -11.46
N LEU A 160 6.50 13.12 -10.79
CA LEU A 160 5.05 13.23 -10.62
C LEU A 160 4.33 13.42 -11.96
N ASP A 161 4.89 14.22 -12.87
CA ASP A 161 4.31 14.46 -14.21
C ASP A 161 4.27 13.15 -15.03
N ILE A 162 5.31 12.31 -14.95
CA ILE A 162 5.33 10.98 -15.58
C ILE A 162 4.24 10.08 -14.98
N ILE A 163 4.17 9.97 -13.65
CA ILE A 163 3.17 9.11 -12.99
C ILE A 163 1.74 9.55 -13.37
N ARG A 164 1.47 10.86 -13.42
CA ARG A 164 0.16 11.37 -13.85
C ARG A 164 -0.18 11.01 -15.29
N ALA A 165 0.78 11.20 -16.20
CA ALA A 165 0.58 10.91 -17.61
C ALA A 165 0.30 9.41 -17.82
N GLU A 166 1.11 8.55 -17.20
CA GLU A 166 0.97 7.11 -17.30
C GLU A 166 -0.36 6.63 -16.71
N LEU A 167 -0.73 7.08 -15.51
CA LEU A 167 -1.97 6.63 -14.86
C LEU A 167 -3.23 7.41 -15.29
N GLY A 168 -3.13 8.38 -16.20
CA GLY A 168 -4.28 9.19 -16.63
C GLY A 168 -4.89 10.02 -15.48
N LEU A 169 -4.07 10.55 -14.57
CA LEU A 169 -4.53 11.29 -13.39
C LEU A 169 -4.86 12.77 -13.66
N GLY A 170 -4.68 13.23 -14.90
CA GLY A 170 -4.86 14.63 -15.27
C GLY A 170 -4.00 15.56 -14.40
N GLU A 171 -4.61 16.62 -13.87
CA GLU A 171 -3.95 17.65 -13.05
C GLU A 171 -3.95 17.34 -11.55
N GLN A 172 -4.16 16.08 -11.14
CA GLN A 172 -4.19 15.69 -9.73
C GLN A 172 -2.92 16.09 -9.00
N ARG A 173 -3.05 16.90 -7.94
CA ARG A 173 -1.89 17.31 -7.14
C ARG A 173 -1.41 16.16 -6.26
N ALA A 174 -0.09 16.05 -6.11
CA ALA A 174 0.49 15.16 -5.11
C ALA A 174 0.25 15.73 -3.71
N LEU A 175 -0.18 14.89 -2.78
CA LEU A 175 -0.51 15.28 -1.40
C LEU A 175 0.17 14.34 -0.42
N TRP A 176 0.18 14.76 0.84
CA TRP A 176 0.49 13.94 1.99
C TRP A 176 -0.77 13.22 2.43
N TYR A 177 -0.71 11.90 2.52
CA TYR A 177 -1.80 11.04 2.94
C TYR A 177 -1.44 10.29 4.21
N TRP A 178 -2.43 10.09 5.06
CA TRP A 178 -2.30 9.25 6.24
C TRP A 178 -2.27 7.78 5.85
N ASP A 179 -1.37 7.02 6.44
CA ASP A 179 -1.27 5.58 6.23
C ASP A 179 -2.49 4.86 6.84
N ALA A 180 -3.16 4.00 6.07
CA ALA A 180 -4.31 3.23 6.54
C ALA A 180 -3.94 2.18 7.60
N GLN A 181 -2.67 1.80 7.72
CA GLN A 181 -2.19 0.96 8.83
C GLN A 181 -2.40 1.65 10.18
N HIS A 182 -2.40 2.98 10.21
CA HIS A 182 -2.82 3.77 11.37
C HIS A 182 -4.34 3.85 11.42
N GLY A 183 -4.95 2.73 11.80
CA GLY A 183 -6.39 2.56 11.93
C GLY A 183 -7.04 3.49 12.98
N PRO A 184 -8.32 3.26 13.30
CA PRO A 184 -9.10 4.14 14.18
C PRO A 184 -8.53 4.26 15.61
N ARG A 185 -7.80 3.23 16.07
CA ARG A 185 -7.21 3.19 17.41
C ARG A 185 -5.90 3.97 17.52
N TYR A 186 -5.34 4.41 16.40
CA TYR A 186 -4.09 5.14 16.41
C TYR A 186 -4.27 6.51 17.09
N ARG A 187 -3.32 6.86 17.96
CA ARG A 187 -3.23 8.15 18.66
C ARG A 187 -1.95 8.84 18.20
N SER A 188 -2.11 9.98 17.55
CA SER A 188 -1.01 10.84 17.11
C SER A 188 -0.43 11.68 18.24
N GLY A 189 -1.16 11.80 19.37
CA GLY A 189 -0.84 12.74 20.44
C GLY A 189 -1.15 14.19 20.07
N ILE A 190 -1.73 14.41 18.89
CA ILE A 190 -2.18 15.71 18.39
C ILE A 190 -3.71 15.70 18.41
N PRO A 191 -4.37 16.44 19.32
CA PRO A 191 -5.82 16.37 19.52
C PRO A 191 -6.65 16.61 18.25
N GLU A 192 -6.12 17.38 17.29
CA GLU A 192 -6.83 17.64 16.04
C GLU A 192 -6.96 16.40 15.13
N PHE A 193 -6.01 15.45 15.22
CA PHE A 193 -5.94 14.27 14.35
C PHE A 193 -6.40 12.97 15.04
N ASP A 194 -6.73 13.05 16.33
CA ASP A 194 -7.21 11.94 17.13
C ASP A 194 -8.75 11.87 17.14
N LEU A 195 -9.24 10.63 17.17
CA LEU A 195 -10.67 10.28 17.26
C LEU A 195 -11.15 10.07 18.68
#